data_AF-A0A955Z5G5-F1
#
_entry.id   AF-A0A955Z5G5-F1
#
_cell.length_a   1.000
_cell.length_b   1.000
_cell.length_c   1.000
_cell.angle_alpha   90.00
_cell.angle_beta   90.00
_cell.angle_gamma   90.00
#
_symmetry.space_group_name_H-M   'P 1'
#
loop_
_entity.id
_entity.type
_entity.pdbx_description
1 polymer ?
#
loop_
_entity_poly.entity_id
_entity_poly.type
_entity_poly.pdbx_seq_one_letter_code
_entity_poly.pdbx_strand_id
1 'polypeptide(L)'
;PTHALVHANLSDVAEAHRRGMIGESALLALDETLRVVLDVQGGCERIKKTPLPRGYAFIAERLIWAFSALFPLATVKELGVWVIPVNVLVCLAFTLISEAGRVLEDPFTMFWNGLPLTALSKTIEANLRQRLGDADLPAIPSPDDRGILM
;
A
#
# COMPACT_ATOMS: atom_id res chain seq x y z
N PRO A 1 -16.98 -8.71 -6.82
CA PRO A 1 -15.51 -8.90 -6.94
C PRO A 1 -14.98 -7.97 -8.04
N THR A 2 -13.78 -7.40 -7.89
CA THR A 2 -13.21 -6.40 -8.83
C THR A 2 -13.15 -6.89 -10.27
N HIS A 3 -12.79 -8.17 -10.48
CA HIS A 3 -12.80 -8.83 -11.79
C HIS A 3 -14.17 -8.80 -12.48
N ALA A 4 -15.27 -8.92 -11.72
CA ALA A 4 -16.62 -8.87 -12.30
C ALA A 4 -17.00 -7.46 -12.77
N LEU A 5 -16.48 -6.40 -12.14
CA LEU A 5 -16.71 -5.02 -12.57
C LEU A 5 -15.97 -4.72 -13.87
N VAL A 6 -14.73 -5.19 -14.03
CA VAL A 6 -13.99 -5.03 -15.28
C VAL A 6 -14.66 -5.80 -16.42
N HIS A 7 -15.13 -7.02 -16.14
CA HIS A 7 -15.89 -7.79 -17.11
C HIS A 7 -17.20 -7.08 -17.53
N ALA A 8 -17.92 -6.49 -16.58
CA ALA A 8 -19.14 -5.73 -16.87
C ALA A 8 -18.83 -4.51 -17.77
N ASN A 9 -17.79 -3.74 -17.46
CA ASN A 9 -17.35 -2.62 -18.30
C ASN A 9 -17.00 -3.08 -19.73
N LEU A 10 -16.30 -4.20 -19.88
CA LEU A 10 -15.96 -4.75 -21.20
C LEU A 10 -17.22 -5.13 -21.98
N SER A 11 -18.21 -5.76 -21.33
CA SER A 11 -19.47 -6.10 -21.98
C SER A 11 -20.27 -4.86 -22.42
N ASP A 12 -20.25 -3.80 -21.63
CA ASP A 12 -20.94 -2.55 -21.94
C ASP A 12 -20.29 -1.83 -23.13
N VAL A 13 -18.96 -1.78 -23.17
CA VAL A 13 -18.20 -1.24 -24.30
C VAL A 13 -18.47 -2.05 -25.58
N ALA A 14 -18.45 -3.39 -25.50
CA ALA A 14 -18.74 -4.25 -26.65
C ALA A 14 -20.17 -4.07 -27.17
N GLU A 15 -21.15 -3.91 -26.26
CA GLU A 15 -22.54 -3.62 -26.64
C GLU A 15 -22.69 -2.24 -27.28
N ALA A 16 -22.00 -1.23 -26.75
CA ALA A 16 -21.98 0.11 -27.33
C ALA A 16 -21.45 0.10 -28.77
N HIS A 17 -20.44 -0.72 -29.05
CA HIS A 17 -19.92 -0.90 -30.40
C HIS A 17 -20.92 -1.60 -31.31
N ARG A 18 -21.55 -2.70 -30.85
CA ARG A 18 -22.59 -3.41 -31.61
C ARG A 18 -23.77 -2.50 -31.98
N ARG A 19 -24.11 -1.54 -31.12
CA ARG A 19 -25.14 -0.53 -31.36
C ARG A 19 -24.69 0.64 -32.25
N GLY A 20 -23.44 0.64 -32.72
CA GLY A 20 -22.88 1.72 -33.53
C GLY A 20 -22.63 3.03 -32.78
N MET A 21 -22.66 3.02 -31.43
CA MET A 21 -22.44 4.22 -30.61
C MET A 21 -20.96 4.58 -30.48
N ILE A 22 -20.06 3.61 -30.67
CA ILE A 22 -18.61 3.81 -30.68
C ILE A 22 -17.98 3.21 -31.94
N GLY A 23 -17.10 3.99 -32.57
CA GLY A 23 -16.31 3.54 -33.72
C GLY A 23 -15.21 2.57 -33.31
N GLU A 24 -14.65 1.85 -34.28
CA GLU A 24 -13.59 0.85 -34.06
C GLU A 24 -12.35 1.44 -33.37
N SER A 25 -11.92 2.64 -33.77
CA SER A 25 -10.77 3.31 -33.13
C SER A 25 -11.01 3.62 -31.65
N ALA A 26 -12.24 3.99 -31.28
CA ALA A 26 -12.61 4.26 -29.89
C ALA A 26 -12.70 2.96 -29.08
N LEU A 27 -13.21 1.88 -29.69
CA LEU A 27 -13.22 0.55 -29.08
C LEU A 27 -11.80 0.08 -28.74
N LEU A 28 -10.86 0.19 -29.68
CA LEU A 28 -9.45 -0.18 -29.46
C LEU A 28 -8.80 0.65 -28.34
N ALA A 29 -9.08 1.95 -28.28
CA ALA A 29 -8.56 2.83 -27.21
C ALA A 29 -9.13 2.49 -25.82
N LEU A 30 -10.42 2.13 -25.75
CA LEU A 30 -11.07 1.72 -24.51
C LEU A 30 -10.59 0.34 -24.05
N ASP A 31 -10.38 -0.60 -24.97
CA ASP A 31 -9.81 -1.92 -24.67
C ASP A 31 -8.42 -1.80 -24.05
N GLU A 32 -7.56 -0.96 -24.62
CA GLU A 32 -6.23 -0.67 -24.06
C GLU A 32 -6.33 -0.04 -22.66
N THR A 33 -7.28 0.85 -22.43
CA THR A 33 -7.52 1.43 -21.10
C THR A 33 -7.94 0.37 -20.08
N LEU A 34 -8.83 -0.57 -20.46
CA LEU A 34 -9.27 -1.67 -19.61
C LEU A 34 -8.12 -2.64 -19.31
N ARG A 35 -7.25 -2.90 -20.28
CA ARG A 35 -6.04 -3.70 -20.10
C ARG A 35 -5.12 -3.09 -19.05
N VAL A 36 -4.90 -1.77 -19.08
CA VAL A 36 -4.10 -1.08 -18.05
C VAL A 36 -4.72 -1.25 -16.66
N VAL A 37 -6.05 -1.16 -16.53
CA VAL A 37 -6.73 -1.40 -15.24
C VAL A 37 -6.51 -2.82 -14.74
N LEU A 38 -6.59 -3.82 -15.62
CA LEU A 38 -6.31 -5.23 -15.28
C LEU A 38 -4.87 -5.44 -14.83
N ASP A 39 -3.90 -4.84 -15.52
CA ASP A 39 -2.48 -4.93 -15.17
C ASP A 39 -2.21 -4.32 -13.79
N VAL A 40 -2.80 -3.16 -13.49
CA VAL A 40 -2.71 -2.53 -12.16
C VAL A 40 -3.36 -3.42 -11.09
N GLN A 41 -4.56 -3.96 -11.35
CA GLN A 41 -5.23 -4.85 -10.41
C GLN A 41 -4.39 -6.11 -10.12
N GLY A 42 -3.85 -6.74 -11.17
CA GLY A 42 -2.94 -7.89 -11.04
C GLY A 42 -1.67 -7.55 -10.27
N GLY A 43 -1.14 -6.34 -10.46
CA GLY A 43 -0.03 -5.79 -9.67
C GLY A 43 -0.37 -5.68 -8.18
N CYS A 44 -1.49 -5.05 -7.83
CA CYS A 44 -1.96 -4.93 -6.44
C CYS A 44 -2.21 -6.30 -5.80
N GLU A 45 -2.83 -7.23 -6.53
CA GLU A 45 -3.04 -8.60 -6.06
C GLU A 45 -1.72 -9.33 -5.80
N ARG A 46 -0.72 -9.17 -6.68
CA ARG A 46 0.61 -9.74 -6.47
C ARG A 46 1.23 -9.16 -5.20
N ILE A 47 1.31 -7.84 -5.05
CA ILE A 47 1.86 -7.19 -3.85
C ILE A 47 1.17 -7.71 -2.58
N LYS A 48 -0.17 -7.83 -2.58
CA LYS A 48 -0.92 -8.31 -1.42
C LYS A 48 -0.79 -9.81 -1.15
N LYS A 49 -0.72 -10.64 -2.19
CA LYS A 49 -0.72 -12.12 -2.09
C LYS A 49 0.68 -12.72 -2.04
N THR A 50 1.73 -11.97 -2.39
CA THR A 50 3.13 -12.39 -2.28
C THR A 50 3.87 -11.57 -1.22
N PRO A 51 3.47 -11.66 0.07
CA PRO A 51 4.25 -11.03 1.12
C PRO A 51 5.64 -11.66 1.19
N LEU A 52 6.60 -10.93 1.77
CA LEU A 52 7.94 -11.46 1.99
C LEU A 52 7.87 -12.80 2.75
N PRO A 53 8.74 -13.77 2.42
CA PRO A 53 8.69 -15.06 3.09
C PRO A 53 8.90 -14.87 4.59
N ARG A 54 7.99 -15.44 5.40
CA ARG A 54 8.00 -15.30 6.88
C ARG A 54 9.34 -15.65 7.53
N GLY A 55 10.16 -16.48 6.88
CA GLY A 55 11.51 -16.82 7.32
C GLY A 55 12.45 -15.61 7.42
N TYR A 56 12.31 -14.59 6.56
CA TYR A 56 13.17 -13.41 6.61
C TYR A 56 12.94 -12.58 7.87
N ALA A 57 11.68 -12.26 8.16
CA ALA A 57 11.30 -11.55 9.38
C ALA A 57 11.72 -12.33 10.63
N PHE A 58 11.52 -13.65 10.64
CA PHE A 58 11.96 -14.51 11.73
C PHE A 58 13.47 -14.46 11.96
N ILE A 59 14.28 -14.60 10.91
CA ILE A 59 15.75 -14.54 11.02
C ILE A 59 16.20 -13.17 11.52
N ALA A 60 15.66 -12.08 10.96
CA ALA A 60 16.00 -10.72 11.38
C ALA A 60 15.69 -10.51 12.86
N GLU A 61 14.52 -10.95 13.33
CA GLU A 61 14.14 -10.86 14.73
C GLU A 61 15.11 -11.64 15.63
N ARG A 62 15.43 -12.90 15.26
CA ARG A 62 16.39 -13.72 16.02
C ARG A 62 17.78 -13.08 16.10
N LEU A 63 18.24 -12.43 15.03
CA LEU A 63 19.53 -11.72 15.01
C LEU A 63 19.50 -10.51 15.92
N ILE A 64 18.42 -9.73 15.94
CA ILE A 64 18.27 -8.60 16.88
C ILE A 64 18.34 -9.09 18.32
N TRP A 65 17.61 -10.16 18.67
CA TRP A 65 17.68 -10.76 20.00
C TRP A 65 19.09 -11.24 20.38
N ALA A 66 19.78 -11.91 19.46
CA ALA A 66 21.15 -12.38 19.69
C ALA A 66 22.12 -11.19 19.88
N PHE A 67 22.01 -10.17 19.05
CA PHE A 67 22.81 -8.95 19.13
C PHE A 67 22.57 -8.21 20.45
N SER A 68 21.31 -8.03 20.85
CA SER A 68 20.92 -7.41 22.12
C SER A 68 21.49 -8.13 23.36
N ALA A 69 21.68 -9.45 23.29
CA ALA A 69 22.31 -10.22 24.35
C ALA A 69 23.85 -10.11 24.33
N LEU A 70 24.46 -10.06 23.14
CA LEU A 70 25.91 -10.08 22.97
C LEU A 70 26.57 -8.70 23.13
N PHE A 71 25.88 -7.63 22.71
CA PHE A 71 26.34 -6.25 22.78
C PHE A 71 26.77 -5.80 24.20
N PRO A 72 26.00 -6.03 25.27
CA PRO A 72 26.42 -5.62 26.61
C PRO A 72 27.63 -6.42 27.09
N LEU A 73 27.74 -7.70 26.73
CA LEU A 73 28.91 -8.52 27.09
C LEU A 73 30.18 -8.03 26.41
N ALA A 74 30.07 -7.53 25.17
CA ALA A 74 31.20 -6.98 24.42
C ALA A 74 31.68 -5.63 24.99
N THR A 75 30.79 -4.82 25.55
CA THR A 75 31.05 -3.41 25.89
C THR A 75 31.12 -3.12 27.40
N VAL A 76 30.77 -4.08 28.26
CA VAL A 76 30.73 -3.88 29.73
C VAL A 76 32.06 -3.41 30.34
N LYS A 77 33.21 -3.85 29.80
CA LYS A 77 34.53 -3.46 30.31
C LYS A 77 34.85 -1.98 30.08
N GLU A 78 34.34 -1.41 28.98
CA GLU A 78 34.58 -0.02 28.60
C GLU A 78 33.53 0.92 29.19
N LEU A 79 32.27 0.48 29.22
CA LEU A 79 31.14 1.32 29.62
C LEU A 79 30.76 1.20 31.10
N GLY A 80 31.16 0.11 31.80
CA GLY A 80 30.75 -0.14 33.18
C GLY A 80 29.23 -0.05 33.34
N VAL A 81 28.75 0.77 34.28
CA VAL A 81 27.30 0.96 34.54
C VAL A 81 26.56 1.62 33.37
N TRP A 82 27.25 2.41 32.54
CA TRP A 82 26.65 3.06 31.36
C TRP A 82 26.25 2.06 30.27
N VAL A 83 26.72 0.80 30.35
CA VAL A 83 26.31 -0.25 29.41
C VAL A 83 24.79 -0.47 29.44
N ILE A 84 24.13 -0.26 30.58
CA ILE A 84 22.68 -0.49 30.74
C ILE A 84 21.86 0.48 29.87
N PRO A 85 21.94 1.82 30.05
CA PRO A 85 21.17 2.75 29.23
C PRO A 85 21.59 2.73 27.76
N VAL A 86 22.88 2.53 27.45
CA VAL A 86 23.36 2.42 26.07
C VAL A 86 22.76 1.19 25.38
N ASN A 87 22.76 0.03 26.05
CA ASN A 87 22.17 -1.18 25.50
C ASN A 87 20.66 -1.03 25.26
N VAL A 88 19.92 -0.42 26.19
CA VAL A 88 18.48 -0.14 26.01
C VAL A 88 18.24 0.71 24.78
N LEU A 89 19.02 1.79 24.59
CA LEU A 89 18.89 2.67 23.42
C LEU A 89 19.16 1.92 22.11
N VAL A 90 20.21 1.10 22.08
CA VAL A 90 20.58 0.30 20.90
C VAL A 90 19.51 -0.73 20.57
N CYS A 91 19.02 -1.47 21.57
CA CYS A 91 17.92 -2.44 21.39
C CYS A 91 16.67 -1.74 20.84
N LEU A 92 16.30 -0.59 21.43
CA LEU A 92 15.17 0.21 20.97
C LEU A 92 15.33 0.61 19.50
N ALA A 93 16.52 1.08 19.10
CA ALA A 93 16.77 1.48 17.72
C ALA A 93 16.57 0.32 16.73
N PHE A 94 17.13 -0.86 17.02
CA PHE A 94 16.97 -2.04 16.15
C PHE A 94 15.52 -2.54 16.11
N THR A 95 14.82 -2.55 17.25
CA THR A 95 13.41 -2.94 17.29
C THR A 95 12.53 -1.97 16.50
N LEU A 96 12.76 -0.65 16.61
CA LEU A 96 12.02 0.35 15.83
C LEU A 96 12.24 0.19 14.33
N ILE A 97 13.47 -0.11 13.90
CA ILE A 97 13.78 -0.38 12.49
C ILE A 97 13.04 -1.63 12.01
N SER A 98 13.05 -2.71 12.81
CA SER A 98 12.33 -3.94 12.49
C SER A 98 10.82 -3.72 12.38
N GLU A 99 10.24 -2.93 13.27
CA GLU A 99 8.82 -2.62 13.28
C GLU A 99 8.43 -1.75 12.08
N ALA A 100 9.25 -0.74 11.75
CA ALA A 100 9.05 0.06 10.55
C ALA A 100 9.06 -0.79 9.27
N GLY A 101 9.96 -1.77 9.19
CA GLY A 101 9.98 -2.74 8.08
C GLY A 101 8.67 -3.54 7.99
N ARG A 102 8.17 -4.06 9.12
CA ARG A 102 6.91 -4.82 9.17
C ARG A 102 5.71 -3.99 8.72
N VAL A 103 5.66 -2.72 9.06
CA VAL A 103 4.62 -1.79 8.58
C VAL A 103 4.69 -1.60 7.07
N LEU A 104 5.89 -1.46 6.51
CA LEU A 104 6.09 -1.29 5.06
C LEU A 104 5.78 -2.56 4.24
N GLU A 105 5.80 -3.73 4.87
CA GLU A 105 5.47 -5.01 4.21
C GLU A 105 3.97 -5.15 3.85
N ASP A 106 3.05 -4.47 4.55
CA ASP A 106 1.61 -4.51 4.28
C ASP A 106 1.03 -3.10 4.03
N PRO A 107 1.26 -2.53 2.82
CA PRO A 107 0.84 -1.15 2.51
C PRO A 107 -0.69 -1.00 2.36
N PHE A 108 -1.42 -2.09 2.16
CA PHE A 108 -2.88 -2.08 1.96
C PHE A 108 -3.66 -2.39 3.24
N THR A 109 -3.01 -2.21 4.38
CA THR A 109 -3.64 -2.34 5.69
C THR A 109 -4.67 -1.23 5.95
N MET A 110 -5.61 -1.50 6.85
CA MET A 110 -6.67 -0.55 7.24
C MET A 110 -6.27 0.34 8.43
N PHE A 111 -5.01 0.27 8.86
CA PHE A 111 -4.47 1.10 9.92
C PHE A 111 -3.95 2.45 9.39
N TRP A 112 -3.72 3.38 10.30
CA TRP A 112 -3.29 4.76 10.02
C TRP A 112 -1.94 4.88 9.29
N ASN A 113 -1.14 3.82 9.30
CA ASN A 113 0.15 3.72 8.62
C ASN A 113 0.06 3.07 7.22
N GLY A 114 -1.14 2.66 6.79
CA GLY A 114 -1.40 2.15 5.45
C GLY A 114 -1.63 3.26 4.42
N LEU A 115 -1.78 2.86 3.17
CA LEU A 115 -2.15 3.78 2.09
C LEU A 115 -3.59 4.31 2.30
N PRO A 116 -3.84 5.62 2.05
CA PRO A 116 -5.14 6.24 2.21
C PRO A 116 -6.07 5.89 1.04
N LEU A 117 -6.45 4.61 0.93
CA LEU A 117 -7.19 4.09 -0.22
C LEU A 117 -8.55 4.75 -0.39
N THR A 118 -9.24 5.11 0.71
CA THR A 118 -10.54 5.79 0.63
C THR A 118 -10.37 7.19 0.07
N ALA A 119 -9.37 7.93 0.53
CA ALA A 119 -9.05 9.25 0.00
C ALA A 119 -8.67 9.21 -1.49
N LEU A 120 -7.86 8.24 -1.89
CA LEU A 120 -7.49 8.04 -3.30
C LEU A 120 -8.72 7.70 -4.15
N SER A 121 -9.59 6.81 -3.69
CA SER A 121 -10.83 6.46 -4.40
C SER A 121 -11.77 7.65 -4.55
N LYS A 122 -11.98 8.47 -3.50
CA LYS A 122 -12.79 9.69 -3.59
C LYS A 122 -12.21 10.71 -4.54
N THR A 123 -10.88 10.83 -4.58
CA THR A 123 -10.19 11.72 -5.51
C THR A 123 -10.39 11.26 -6.96
N ILE A 124 -10.30 9.94 -7.22
CA ILE A 124 -10.61 9.38 -8.55
C ILE A 124 -12.06 9.65 -8.92
N GLU A 125 -13.00 9.44 -8.00
CA GLU A 125 -14.42 9.72 -8.22
C GLU A 125 -14.67 11.19 -8.57
N ALA A 126 -14.09 12.12 -7.80
CA ALA A 126 -14.19 13.56 -8.06
C ALA A 126 -13.68 13.92 -9.46
N ASN A 127 -12.51 13.40 -9.86
CA ASN A 127 -11.91 13.66 -11.16
C ASN A 127 -12.78 13.13 -12.32
N LEU A 128 -13.40 11.96 -12.15
CA LEU A 128 -14.29 11.38 -13.16
C LEU A 128 -15.60 12.18 -13.30
N ARG A 129 -16.24 12.55 -12.19
CA ARG A 129 -17.45 13.38 -12.19
C ARG A 129 -17.20 14.76 -12.79
N GLN A 130 -16.07 15.37 -12.46
CA GLN A 130 -15.66 16.65 -13.04
C GLN A 130 -15.50 16.55 -14.57
N ARG A 131 -14.91 15.45 -15.08
CA ARG A 131 -14.80 15.21 -16.53
C ARG A 131 -16.16 15.02 -17.21
N LEU A 132 -17.14 14.49 -16.50
CA LEU A 132 -18.51 14.33 -17.01
C LEU A 132 -19.34 15.63 -16.93
N GLY A 133 -18.82 16.67 -16.25
CA GLY A 133 -19.52 17.95 -16.08
C GLY A 133 -20.54 17.97 -14.94
N ASP A 134 -20.44 17.02 -14.00
CA ASP A 134 -21.32 17.01 -12.82
C ASP A 134 -21.05 18.22 -11.92
N ALA A 135 -22.14 18.83 -11.42
CA ALA A 135 -22.08 19.95 -10.48
C ALA A 135 -21.85 19.52 -9.01
N ASP A 136 -22.22 18.28 -8.67
CA ASP A 136 -22.10 17.72 -7.32
C ASP A 136 -20.86 16.82 -7.22
N LEU A 137 -19.75 17.45 -6.85
CA LEU A 137 -18.46 16.79 -6.68
C LEU A 137 -18.30 16.28 -5.24
N PRO A 138 -17.87 15.02 -5.03
CA PRO A 138 -17.59 14.52 -3.70
C PRO A 138 -16.49 15.34 -3.03
N ALA A 139 -16.66 15.60 -1.73
CA ALA A 139 -15.67 16.32 -0.95
C ALA A 139 -14.34 15.54 -0.95
N ILE A 140 -13.27 16.20 -1.39
CA ILE A 140 -11.91 15.66 -1.33
C ILE A 140 -11.52 15.59 0.15
N PRO A 141 -11.25 14.40 0.70
CA PRO A 141 -10.84 14.28 2.09
C PRO A 141 -9.49 14.98 2.30
N SER A 142 -9.41 15.73 3.39
CA SER A 142 -8.20 16.39 3.85
C SER A 142 -7.63 15.64 5.06
N PRO A 143 -6.31 15.74 5.31
CA PRO A 143 -5.70 15.14 6.50
C PRO A 143 -6.35 15.70 7.78
N ASP A 144 -6.47 14.84 8.79
CA ASP A 144 -6.92 15.26 10.12
C ASP A 144 -5.87 16.14 10.85
N ASP A 145 -6.19 16.61 12.06
CA ASP A 145 -5.28 17.42 12.88
C ASP A 145 -3.94 16.73 13.21
N ARG A 146 -3.84 15.41 12.98
CA ARG A 146 -2.63 14.59 13.18
C ARG A 146 -1.88 14.34 11.88
N GLY A 147 -2.34 14.90 10.75
CA GLY A 147 -1.79 14.71 9.42
C GLY A 147 -2.10 13.35 8.81
N ILE A 148 -3.04 12.59 9.39
CA ILE A 148 -3.45 11.28 8.90
C ILE A 148 -4.56 11.49 7.87
N LEU A 149 -4.35 10.93 6.69
CA LEU A 149 -5.36 10.85 5.64
C LEU A 149 -5.86 9.41 5.58
N MET A 150 -7.18 9.19 5.57
CA MET A 150 -7.79 7.86 5.40
C MET A 150 -8.75 7.85 4.20
#